data_AF-A0A8X6S4I8-F1
#
_entry.id   AF-A0A8X6S4I8-F1
#
_cell.length_a   1.000
_cell.length_b   1.000
_cell.length_c   1.000
_cell.angle_alpha   90.00
_cell.angle_beta   90.00
_cell.angle_gamma   90.00
#
_symmetry.space_group_name_H-M   'P 1'
#
loop_
_entity.id
_entity.type
_entity.pdbx_description
1 polymer ?
#
loop_
_entity_poly.entity_id
_entity_poly.type
_entity_poly.pdbx_seq_one_letter_code
_entity_poly.pdbx_strand_id
1 'polypeptide(L)'
;MDEMLTTARDLELEVNEDDIEELIMGYEDELTTEDLQEILNEEHQETQRNVSPSEQEEDKRGPMPTSAIKYLLKKSESVRAMVLE
;
A
#
# COMPACT_ATOMS: atom_id res chain seq x y z
N MET A 1 -15.68 -26.13 -10.42
CA MET A 1 -15.60 -27.01 -11.60
C MET A 1 -16.89 -27.00 -12.42
N ASP A 2 -18.05 -27.41 -11.87
CA ASP A 2 -19.32 -27.48 -12.61
C ASP A 2 -19.78 -26.15 -13.25
N GLU A 3 -19.59 -25.03 -12.56
CA GLU A 3 -19.95 -23.69 -13.06
C GLU A 3 -19.08 -23.26 -14.26
N MET A 4 -17.78 -23.57 -14.22
CA MET A 4 -16.86 -23.30 -15.33
C MET A 4 -17.17 -24.18 -16.54
N LEU A 5 -17.46 -25.47 -16.33
CA LEU A 5 -17.89 -26.38 -17.40
C LEU A 5 -19.20 -25.91 -18.05
N THR A 6 -20.15 -25.45 -17.24
CA THR A 6 -21.42 -24.90 -17.74
C THR A 6 -21.18 -23.63 -18.55
N THR A 7 -20.36 -22.72 -18.04
CA THR A 7 -19.99 -21.48 -18.75
C THR A 7 -19.27 -21.75 -20.07
N ALA A 8 -18.33 -22.70 -20.07
CA ALA A 8 -17.59 -23.07 -21.27
C ALA A 8 -18.51 -23.70 -22.33
N ARG A 9 -19.49 -24.52 -21.91
CA ARG A 9 -20.54 -25.05 -22.80
C ARG A 9 -21.42 -23.94 -23.36
N ASP A 10 -21.84 -22.98 -22.53
CA ASP A 10 -22.65 -21.84 -22.96
C ASP A 10 -21.91 -20.94 -23.97
N LEU A 11 -20.58 -20.91 -23.89
CA LEU A 11 -19.70 -20.22 -24.82
C LEU A 11 -19.25 -21.09 -26.01
N GLU A 12 -19.79 -22.30 -26.13
CA GLU A 12 -19.42 -23.30 -27.16
C GLU A 12 -17.90 -23.57 -27.24
N LEU A 13 -17.21 -23.48 -26.11
CA LEU A 13 -15.78 -23.74 -26.00
C LEU A 13 -15.55 -25.25 -25.86
N GLU A 14 -14.61 -25.77 -26.63
CA GLU A 14 -14.07 -27.11 -26.43
C GLU A 14 -13.03 -27.04 -25.32
N VAL A 15 -13.40 -27.55 -24.14
CA VAL A 15 -12.54 -27.59 -22.95
C VAL A 15 -12.54 -29.00 -22.38
N ASN A 16 -11.37 -29.46 -21.93
CA ASN A 16 -11.23 -30.71 -21.21
C ASN A 16 -11.25 -30.46 -19.70
N GLU A 17 -11.57 -31.51 -18.93
CA GLU A 17 -11.60 -31.44 -17.47
C GLU A 17 -10.20 -31.12 -16.91
N ASP A 18 -9.16 -31.71 -17.49
CA ASP A 18 -7.75 -31.45 -17.15
C ASP A 18 -7.35 -29.98 -17.36
N ASP A 19 -7.84 -29.34 -18.43
CA ASP A 19 -7.54 -27.93 -18.73
C ASP A 19 -8.19 -27.00 -17.68
N ILE A 20 -9.37 -27.37 -17.19
CA ILE A 20 -10.07 -26.63 -16.13
C ILE A 20 -9.38 -26.84 -14.78
N GLU A 21 -8.90 -28.04 -14.50
CA GLU A 21 -8.17 -28.35 -13.28
C GLU A 21 -6.84 -27.57 -13.22
N GLU A 22 -6.10 -27.50 -14.32
CA GLU A 22 -4.88 -26.68 -14.43
C GLU A 22 -5.17 -25.19 -14.20
N LEU A 23 -6.26 -24.66 -14.78
CA LEU A 23 -6.68 -23.27 -14.58
C LEU A 23 -7.06 -22.97 -13.11
N ILE A 24 -7.75 -23.89 -12.45
CA ILE A 24 -8.13 -23.72 -11.04
C ILE A 24 -6.88 -23.73 -10.15
N MET A 25 -5.99 -24.70 -10.35
CA MET A 25 -4.74 -24.78 -9.59
C MET A 25 -3.86 -23.55 -9.81
N GLY A 26 -3.74 -23.06 -11.05
CA GLY A 26 -2.97 -21.85 -11.36
C GLY A 26 -3.54 -20.60 -10.70
N TYR A 27 -4.87 -20.51 -10.57
CA TYR A 27 -5.55 -19.40 -9.91
C TYR A 27 -5.46 -19.47 -8.37
N GLU A 28 -5.47 -20.67 -7.79
CA GLU A 28 -5.26 -20.86 -6.34
C GLU A 28 -3.87 -20.40 -5.88
N ASP A 29 -2.86 -20.54 -6.75
CA ASP A 29 -1.49 -20.06 -6.50
C ASP A 29 -1.28 -18.58 -6.89
N GLU A 30 -2.26 -17.92 -7.52
CA GLU A 30 -2.17 -16.53 -7.96
C GLU A 30 -2.56 -15.57 -6.83
N LEU A 31 -1.60 -14.74 -6.41
CA LEU A 31 -1.86 -13.69 -5.41
C LEU A 31 -2.81 -12.64 -5.98
N THR A 32 -3.94 -12.45 -5.30
CA THR A 32 -4.88 -11.38 -5.67
C THR A 32 -4.32 -10.01 -5.30
N THR A 33 -4.90 -8.95 -5.85
CA THR A 33 -4.55 -7.57 -5.49
C THR A 33 -4.83 -7.27 -4.02
N GLU A 34 -5.85 -7.90 -3.43
CA GLU A 34 -6.16 -7.85 -2.01
C GLU A 34 -5.09 -8.54 -1.18
N ASP A 35 -4.66 -9.75 -1.56
CA ASP A 35 -3.60 -10.48 -0.85
C ASP A 35 -2.27 -9.70 -0.86
N LEU A 36 -1.93 -9.07 -1.99
CA LEU A 36 -0.76 -8.19 -2.08
C LEU A 36 -0.87 -6.97 -1.16
N GLN A 37 -2.06 -6.38 -1.03
CA GLN A 37 -2.28 -5.26 -0.10
C GLN A 37 -2.20 -5.71 1.35
N GLU A 38 -2.70 -6.90 1.68
CA GLU A 38 -2.58 -7.48 3.02
C GLU A 38 -1.11 -7.70 3.38
N ILE A 39 -0.33 -8.34 2.50
CA ILE A 39 1.11 -8.55 2.70
C ILE A 39 1.86 -7.23 2.89
N LEU A 40 1.58 -6.21 2.06
CA LEU A 40 2.20 -4.89 2.20
C LEU A 40 1.83 -4.22 3.53
N ASN A 41 0.59 -4.40 4.00
CA ASN A 41 0.14 -3.85 5.27
C ASN A 41 0.77 -4.60 6.46
N GLU A 42 0.90 -5.91 6.38
CA GLU A 42 1.57 -6.75 7.38
C GLU A 42 3.07 -6.42 7.46
N GLU A 43 3.75 -6.30 6.32
CA GLU A 43 5.17 -5.93 6.26
C GLU A 43 5.40 -4.54 6.87
N HIS A 44 4.54 -3.57 6.58
CA HIS A 44 4.62 -2.24 7.19
C HIS A 44 4.38 -2.28 8.71
N GLN A 45 3.43 -3.09 9.19
CA GLN A 45 3.17 -3.24 10.62
C GLN A 45 4.32 -3.94 11.35
N GLU A 46 4.90 -4.98 10.74
CA GLU A 46 6.04 -5.70 11.29
C GLU A 46 7.29 -4.83 11.30
N THR A 47 7.52 -4.04 10.25
CA THR A 47 8.58 -3.04 10.20
C THR A 47 8.40 -2.00 11.31
N GLN A 48 7.19 -1.45 11.50
CA GLN A 48 6.92 -0.51 12.59
C GLN A 48 7.09 -1.11 13.99
N ARG A 49 6.84 -2.42 14.15
CA ARG A 49 6.99 -3.13 15.43
C ARG A 49 8.45 -3.44 15.78
N ASN A 50 9.31 -3.60 14.78
CA ASN A 50 10.73 -3.90 14.95
C ASN A 50 11.63 -2.65 15.03
N VAL A 51 11.09 -1.45 14.78
CA VAL A 51 11.77 -0.18 15.03
C VAL A 51 11.89 0.02 16.54
N SER A 52 13.12 0.22 17.03
CA SER A 52 13.36 0.50 18.45
C SER A 52 12.62 1.77 18.87
N PRO A 53 12.12 1.89 20.12
CA PRO A 53 11.41 3.08 20.59
C PRO A 53 12.20 4.40 20.42
N SER A 54 13.52 4.30 20.28
CA SER A 54 14.43 5.42 20.02
C SER A 54 14.30 6.04 18.62
N GLU A 55 13.69 5.34 17.66
CA GLU A 55 13.49 5.80 16.27
C GLU A 55 12.01 6.17 15.98
N GLN A 56 11.10 5.94 16.93
CA GLN A 56 9.67 6.32 16.85
C GLN A 56 9.37 7.73 17.42
N GLU A 57 10.36 8.61 17.54
CA GLU A 57 10.19 9.98 18.05
C GLU A 57 9.95 11.05 16.98
N GLU A 58 9.63 10.71 15.72
CA GLU A 58 9.42 11.74 14.68
C GLU A 58 7.97 12.04 14.27
N ASP A 59 6.95 11.33 14.74
CA ASP A 59 5.57 11.60 14.30
C ASP A 59 4.52 11.67 15.42
N LYS A 60 4.79 12.47 16.45
CA LYS A 60 3.77 12.89 17.43
C LYS A 60 3.30 14.33 17.25
N ARG A 61 3.83 15.05 16.25
CA ARG A 61 3.34 16.39 15.90
C ARG A 61 2.39 16.24 14.74
N GLY A 62 1.10 16.12 15.06
CA GLY A 62 0.05 16.28 14.07
C GLY A 62 0.27 17.52 13.18
N PRO A 63 -0.37 17.57 12.00
CA PRO A 63 -0.04 18.51 10.93
C PRO A 63 0.14 19.92 11.47
N MET A 64 1.33 20.48 11.26
CA MET A 64 1.69 21.78 11.80
C MET A 64 0.70 22.84 11.28
N PRO A 65 0.05 23.62 12.17
CA PRO A 65 -0.90 24.63 11.74
C PRO A 65 -0.25 25.60 10.74
N THR A 66 -0.99 25.97 9.70
CA THR A 66 -0.51 26.90 8.66
C THR A 66 -0.02 28.23 9.26
N SER A 67 -0.58 28.66 10.38
CA SER A 67 -0.14 29.84 11.13
C SER A 67 1.30 29.72 11.66
N ALA A 68 1.68 28.53 12.13
CA ALA A 68 3.04 28.26 12.62
C ALA A 68 4.05 28.24 11.46
N ILE A 69 3.67 27.69 10.30
CA ILE A 69 4.49 27.72 9.08
C ILE A 69 4.74 29.18 8.65
N LYS A 70 3.68 30.00 8.58
CA LYS A 70 3.80 31.43 8.24
C LYS A 70 4.69 32.20 9.22
N TYR A 71 4.61 31.87 10.52
CA TYR A 71 5.46 32.49 11.53
C TYR A 71 6.94 32.17 11.34
N LEU A 72 7.28 30.91 11.03
CA LEU A 72 8.66 30.50 10.74
C LEU A 72 9.22 31.20 9.50
N LEU A 73 8.42 31.30 8.42
CA LEU A 73 8.82 31.99 7.20
C LEU A 73 9.10 33.48 7.46
N LYS A 74 8.24 34.16 8.23
CA LYS A 74 8.47 35.57 8.58
C LYS A 74 9.74 35.78 9.43
N LYS A 75 10.02 34.84 10.34
CA LYS A 75 11.27 34.86 11.12
C LYS A 75 12.49 34.66 10.24
N SER A 76 12.45 33.74 9.27
CA SER A 76 13.58 33.50 8.38
C SER A 76 13.85 34.68 7.45
N GLU A 77 12.80 35.41 7.02
CA GLU A 77 12.95 36.70 6.32
C GLU A 77 13.65 37.74 7.19
N SER A 78 13.29 37.83 8.48
CA SER A 78 13.92 38.78 9.41
C SER A 78 15.40 38.45 9.66
N VAL A 79 15.74 37.16 9.79
CA VAL A 79 17.13 36.70 9.90
C VAL A 79 17.90 37.00 8.61
N ARG A 80 17.29 36.73 7.45
CA ARG A 80 17.88 37.03 6.14
C ARG A 80 18.15 38.53 5.98
N ALA A 81 17.23 39.38 6.43
CA ALA A 81 17.42 40.83 6.40
C ALA A 81 18.57 41.28 7.31
N MET A 82 18.70 40.72 8.51
CA MET A 82 19.80 41.03 9.43
C MET A 82 21.17 40.52 8.98
N VAL A 83 21.24 39.52 8.10
CA VAL A 83 22.50 38.95 7.58
C VAL A 83 22.97 39.64 6.30
N LEU A 84 22.09 40.39 5.63
CA LEU A 84 22.37 41.08 4.37
C LEU A 84 22.54 42.61 4.51
N GLU A 85 22.50 43.13 5.74
CA GLU A 85 22.84 44.51 6.12
C GLU A 85 24.25 44.55 6.75
#